data_AF-A0A4S4AXK8-F1
#
_entry.id   AF-A0A4S4AXK8-F1
#
_cell.length_a   1.000
_cell.length_b   1.000
_cell.length_c   1.000
_cell.angle_alpha   90.00
_cell.angle_beta   90.00
_cell.angle_gamma   90.00
#
_symmetry.space_group_name_H-M   'P 1'
#
loop_
_entity.id
_entity.type
_entity.pdbx_description
1 polymer ?
#
loop_
_entity_poly.entity_id
_entity_poly.type
_entity_poly.pdbx_seq_one_letter_code
_entity_poly.pdbx_strand_id
1 'polypeptide(L)'
;MQPSIPIPTDNIYKFACLFGLALIVSAIFSFVLVYSSSFDRKVKYSESIIPLEAKADRTKTEEDLLALNKKLIEVTLSNESTASHVIAVTLTFGIAFSVFGATRWHQTVQQRDDQLAELQLRKITAEVAILEGEAAAKNKPPNNG
;
A
#
# COMPACT_ATOMS: atom_id res chain seq x y z
N MET A 1 9.71 14.26 -37.04
CA MET A 1 10.23 14.22 -35.66
C MET A 1 9.59 13.03 -34.98
N GLN A 2 10.34 11.99 -34.64
CA GLN A 2 9.78 10.96 -33.75
C GLN A 2 9.50 11.66 -32.42
N PRO A 3 8.25 11.68 -31.92
CA PRO A 3 8.02 12.11 -30.56
C PRO A 3 8.63 11.00 -29.69
N SER A 4 9.87 11.19 -29.23
CA SER A 4 10.36 10.44 -28.10
C SER A 4 9.56 10.93 -26.90
N ILE A 5 8.34 10.41 -26.75
CA ILE A 5 7.56 10.56 -25.53
C ILE A 5 8.51 10.07 -24.44
N PRO A 6 9.00 10.96 -23.54
CA PRO A 6 9.89 10.53 -22.50
C PRO A 6 9.11 9.46 -21.73
N ILE A 7 9.66 8.24 -21.71
CA ILE A 7 9.09 7.14 -20.95
C ILE A 7 8.94 7.70 -19.54
N PRO A 8 7.72 7.78 -18.98
CA PRO A 8 7.51 8.38 -17.67
C PRO A 8 8.35 7.57 -16.70
N THR A 9 9.50 8.13 -16.34
CA THR A 9 10.47 7.44 -15.51
C THR A 9 9.86 7.50 -14.12
N ASP A 10 9.20 6.41 -13.72
CA ASP A 10 8.44 6.39 -12.48
C ASP A 10 9.37 6.80 -11.34
N ASN A 11 9.00 7.88 -10.68
CA ASN A 11 9.83 8.52 -9.68
C ASN A 11 9.96 7.59 -8.47
N ILE A 12 11.19 7.38 -7.99
CA ILE A 12 11.48 6.57 -6.80
C ILE A 12 10.65 6.98 -5.58
N TYR A 13 10.28 8.25 -5.45
CA TYR A 13 9.41 8.73 -4.36
C TYR A 13 7.95 8.28 -4.52
N LYS A 14 7.41 8.23 -5.75
CA LYS A 14 6.09 7.66 -6.03
C LYS A 14 6.10 6.15 -5.76
N PHE A 15 7.15 5.46 -6.21
CA PHE A 15 7.31 4.04 -5.92
C PHE A 15 7.37 3.76 -4.41
N ALA A 16 8.19 4.50 -3.66
CA ALA A 16 8.28 4.35 -2.20
C ALA A 16 6.93 4.60 -1.52
N CYS A 17 6.17 5.60 -1.99
CA CYS A 17 4.83 5.90 -1.48
C CYS A 17 3.86 4.71 -1.68
N LEU A 18 3.79 4.21 -2.91
CA LEU A 18 2.88 3.12 -3.30
C LEU A 18 3.31 1.78 -2.69
N PHE A 19 4.61 1.52 -2.62
CA PHE A 19 5.16 0.34 -1.95
C PHE A 19 4.84 0.37 -0.44
N GLY A 20 5.03 1.51 0.21
CA GLY A 20 4.63 1.69 1.60
C GLY A 20 3.14 1.47 1.83
N LEU A 21 2.30 1.99 0.94
CA LEU A 21 0.85 1.76 0.98
C LEU A 21 0.50 0.27 0.80
N ALA A 22 1.16 -0.42 -0.12
CA ALA A 22 0.98 -1.86 -0.31
C ALA A 22 1.35 -2.64 0.96
N LEU A 23 2.46 -2.30 1.61
CA LEU A 23 2.84 -2.91 2.89
C LEU A 23 1.79 -2.69 3.98
N ILE A 24 1.21 -1.48 4.08
CA ILE A 24 0.15 -1.19 5.05
C ILE A 24 -1.07 -2.07 4.78
N VAL A 25 -1.54 -2.13 3.54
CA VAL A 25 -2.70 -2.94 3.16
C VAL A 25 -2.43 -4.42 3.44
N SER A 26 -1.27 -4.94 3.03
CA SER A 26 -0.87 -6.32 3.32
C SER A 26 -0.81 -6.61 4.83
N ALA A 27 -0.25 -5.70 5.63
CA ALA A 27 -0.18 -5.85 7.08
C ALA A 27 -1.58 -5.92 7.73
N ILE A 28 -2.52 -5.09 7.28
CA ILE A 28 -3.92 -5.12 7.76
C ILE A 28 -4.57 -6.46 7.42
N PHE A 29 -4.44 -6.93 6.17
CA PHE A 29 -4.99 -8.23 5.77
C PHE A 29 -4.36 -9.38 6.56
N SER A 30 -3.03 -9.40 6.72
CA SER A 30 -2.33 -10.40 7.52
C SER A 30 -2.79 -10.39 8.97
N PHE A 31 -3.00 -9.22 9.57
CA PHE A 31 -3.52 -9.11 10.93
C PHE A 31 -4.90 -9.77 11.07
N VAL A 32 -5.84 -9.44 10.19
CA VAL A 32 -7.19 -10.02 10.22
C VAL A 32 -7.15 -11.54 10.05
N LEU A 33 -6.36 -12.04 9.10
CA LEU A 33 -6.24 -13.49 8.86
C LEU A 33 -5.62 -14.23 10.04
N VAL A 34 -4.53 -13.71 10.61
CA VAL A 34 -3.86 -14.31 11.77
C VAL A 34 -4.78 -14.28 12.99
N TYR A 35 -5.46 -13.16 13.22
CA TYR A 35 -6.37 -13.02 14.35
C TYR A 35 -7.55 -13.98 14.26
N SER A 36 -8.24 -14.02 13.11
CA SER A 36 -9.37 -14.91 12.89
C SER A 36 -8.97 -16.39 13.01
N SER A 37 -7.89 -16.79 12.35
CA SER A 37 -7.43 -18.18 12.38
C SER A 37 -6.93 -18.62 13.77
N SER A 38 -6.29 -17.73 14.52
CA SER A 38 -5.85 -18.00 15.89
C SER A 38 -7.04 -18.09 16.84
N PHE A 39 -8.05 -17.23 16.66
CA PHE A 39 -9.28 -17.27 17.43
C PHE A 39 -10.03 -18.60 17.22
N ASP A 40 -10.26 -19.00 15.97
CA ASP A 40 -10.96 -20.26 15.65
C ASP A 40 -10.24 -21.48 16.25
N ARG A 41 -8.90 -21.50 16.19
CA ARG A 41 -8.09 -22.55 16.81
C ARG A 41 -8.26 -22.56 18.33
N LYS A 42 -8.17 -21.41 18.99
CA LYS A 42 -8.33 -21.29 20.44
C LYS A 42 -9.72 -21.76 20.88
N VAL A 43 -10.78 -21.39 20.16
CA VAL A 43 -12.15 -21.88 20.42
C VAL A 43 -12.20 -23.40 20.31
N LYS A 44 -11.73 -23.97 19.19
CA LYS A 44 -11.76 -25.43 18.97
C LYS A 44 -11.00 -26.23 20.03
N TYR A 45 -9.82 -25.74 20.44
CA TYR A 45 -9.06 -26.40 21.52
C TYR A 45 -9.76 -26.25 22.87
N SER A 46 -10.38 -25.10 23.14
CA SER A 46 -11.12 -24.88 24.38
C SER A 46 -12.36 -25.77 24.49
N GLU A 47 -13.10 -25.95 23.40
CA GLU A 47 -14.23 -26.90 23.32
C GLU A 47 -13.81 -28.34 23.63
N SER A 48 -12.56 -28.72 23.31
CA SER A 48 -12.01 -30.04 23.63
C SER A 48 -11.55 -30.16 25.09
N ILE A 49 -11.08 -29.06 25.68
CA ILE A 49 -10.58 -29.01 27.07
C ILE A 49 -11.71 -29.03 28.09
N ILE A 50 -12.76 -28.21 27.89
CA ILE A 50 -13.89 -28.06 28.83
C ILE A 50 -14.49 -29.41 29.29
N PRO A 51 -14.87 -30.34 28.39
CA PRO A 51 -15.44 -31.62 28.81
C PRO A 51 -14.42 -32.55 29.49
N LEU A 52 -13.14 -32.45 29.14
CA LEU A 52 -12.08 -33.24 29.76
C LEU A 52 -11.75 -32.75 31.17
N GLU A 53 -11.79 -31.44 31.41
CA GLU A 53 -11.58 -30.87 32.74
C GLU A 53 -12.75 -31.16 33.68
N ALA A 54 -13.97 -31.23 33.16
CA ALA A 54 -15.17 -31.54 33.94
C ALA A 54 -15.24 -33.00 34.44
N LYS A 55 -14.46 -33.93 33.88
CA LYS A 55 -14.40 -35.33 34.34
C LYS A 55 -13.56 -35.46 35.62
N ALA A 56 -14.16 -36.09 36.65
CA ALA A 56 -13.51 -36.35 37.93
C ALA A 56 -12.43 -37.44 37.84
N ASP A 57 -12.70 -38.52 37.11
CA ASP A 57 -11.72 -39.56 36.76
C ASP A 57 -11.44 -39.52 35.26
N ARG A 58 -10.15 -39.45 34.91
CA ARG A 58 -9.68 -39.41 33.51
C ARG A 58 -8.80 -40.63 33.25
N THR A 59 -8.97 -41.21 32.08
CA THR A 59 -8.02 -42.21 31.57
C THR A 59 -6.70 -41.53 31.19
N LYS A 60 -5.60 -42.29 31.17
CA LYS A 60 -4.28 -41.78 30.74
C LYS A 60 -4.34 -41.10 29.35
N THR A 61 -5.10 -41.67 28.43
CA THR A 61 -5.32 -41.12 27.09
C THR A 61 -6.03 -39.76 27.12
N GLU A 62 -6.99 -39.57 28.02
CA GLU A 62 -7.71 -38.30 28.18
C GLU A 62 -6.82 -37.23 28.83
N GLU A 63 -5.93 -37.63 29.74
CA GLU A 63 -4.93 -36.74 30.34
C GLU A 63 -3.90 -36.27 29.30
N ASP A 64 -3.38 -37.19 28.48
CA ASP A 64 -2.49 -36.87 27.37
C ASP A 64 -3.15 -35.92 26.35
N LEU A 65 -4.43 -36.15 26.04
CA LEU A 65 -5.20 -35.30 25.11
C LEU A 65 -5.49 -33.91 25.69
N LEU A 66 -5.73 -33.81 27.01
CA LEU A 66 -5.85 -32.53 27.71
C LEU A 66 -4.53 -31.75 27.65
N ALA A 67 -3.41 -32.40 27.99
CA ALA A 67 -2.09 -31.79 27.96
C ALA A 67 -1.72 -31.32 26.55
N LEU A 68 -2.01 -32.13 25.53
CA LEU A 68 -1.82 -31.77 24.13
C LEU A 68 -2.60 -30.51 23.75
N ASN A 69 -3.91 -30.45 24.02
CA ASN A 69 -4.73 -29.28 23.66
C ASN A 69 -4.29 -28.01 24.38
N LYS A 70 -3.90 -28.10 25.66
CA LYS A 70 -3.31 -26.97 26.40
C LYS A 70 -2.02 -26.48 25.74
N LYS A 71 -1.16 -27.41 25.31
CA LYS A 71 0.07 -27.05 24.60
C LYS A 71 -0.21 -26.41 23.24
N LEU A 72 -1.23 -26.88 22.51
CA LEU A 72 -1.65 -26.27 21.24
C LEU A 72 -2.14 -24.82 21.43
N ILE A 73 -2.85 -24.52 22.51
CA ILE A 73 -3.24 -23.15 22.85
C ILE A 73 -2.00 -22.28 23.13
N GLU A 74 -1.06 -22.77 23.93
CA GLU A 74 0.19 -22.04 24.24
C GLU A 74 0.98 -21.74 22.96
N VAL A 75 1.14 -22.73 22.08
CA VAL A 75 1.81 -22.56 20.78
C VAL A 75 1.04 -21.57 19.90
N THR A 76 -0.29 -21.61 19.90
CA THR A 76 -1.11 -20.66 19.14
C THR A 76 -0.90 -19.23 19.65
N LEU A 77 -0.86 -19.01 20.95
CA LEU A 77 -0.58 -17.69 21.56
C LEU A 77 0.83 -17.19 21.21
N SER A 78 1.83 -18.07 21.27
CA SER A 78 3.20 -17.71 20.88
C SER A 78 3.31 -17.33 19.40
N ASN A 79 2.63 -18.07 18.53
CA ASN A 79 2.60 -17.79 17.10
C ASN A 79 1.87 -16.48 16.80
N GLU A 80 0.74 -16.23 17.45
CA GLU A 80 -0.01 -14.98 17.34
C GLU A 80 0.86 -13.80 17.77
N SER A 81 1.53 -13.88 18.92
CA SER A 81 2.43 -12.83 19.40
C SER A 81 3.59 -12.55 18.43
N THR A 82 4.22 -13.60 17.90
CA THR A 82 5.31 -13.47 16.92
C THR A 82 4.82 -12.83 15.63
N ALA A 83 3.67 -13.29 15.12
CA ALA A 83 3.06 -12.73 13.92
C ALA A 83 2.67 -11.26 14.12
N SER A 84 2.06 -10.90 15.26
CA SER A 84 1.73 -9.52 15.61
C SER A 84 2.96 -8.62 15.64
N HIS A 85 4.10 -9.09 16.17
CA HIS A 85 5.35 -8.33 16.13
C HIS A 85 5.84 -8.09 14.69
N VAL A 86 5.85 -9.13 13.85
CA VAL A 86 6.26 -9.00 12.44
C VAL A 86 5.34 -8.06 11.67
N ILE A 87 4.03 -8.16 11.89
CA ILE A 87 3.03 -7.28 11.30
C ILE A 87 3.23 -5.83 11.76
N ALA A 88 3.47 -5.59 13.06
CA ALA A 88 3.69 -4.25 13.60
C ALA A 88 4.95 -3.59 13.01
N VAL A 89 6.05 -4.36 12.88
CA VAL A 89 7.27 -3.90 12.22
C VAL A 89 7.00 -3.56 10.76
N THR A 90 6.32 -4.45 10.04
CA THR A 90 5.98 -4.26 8.62
C THR A 90 5.10 -3.02 8.41
N LEU A 91 4.11 -2.82 9.28
CA LEU A 91 3.21 -1.66 9.25
C LEU A 91 3.99 -0.37 9.51
N THR A 92 4.91 -0.38 10.47
CA THR A 92 5.77 0.77 10.78
C THR A 92 6.63 1.16 9.57
N PHE A 93 7.26 0.19 8.92
CA PHE A 93 8.01 0.43 7.68
C PHE A 93 7.11 0.90 6.53
N GLY A 94 5.91 0.34 6.39
CA GLY A 94 4.92 0.75 5.40
C GLY A 94 4.53 2.21 5.56
N ILE A 95 4.21 2.64 6.78
CA ILE A 95 3.89 4.04 7.10
C ILE A 95 5.09 4.94 6.83
N ALA A 96 6.28 4.55 7.28
CA ALA A 96 7.50 5.33 7.09
C ALA A 96 7.80 5.55 5.59
N PHE A 97 7.73 4.52 4.76
CA PHE A 97 7.93 4.63 3.31
C PHE A 97 6.82 5.44 2.63
N SER A 98 5.56 5.24 3.05
CA SER A 98 4.43 5.96 2.47
C SER A 98 4.55 7.48 2.71
N VAL A 99 4.78 7.87 3.96
CA VAL A 99 4.94 9.28 4.35
C VAL A 99 6.20 9.86 3.69
N PHE A 100 7.35 9.19 3.78
CA PHE A 100 8.59 9.66 3.16
C PHE A 100 8.44 9.86 1.65
N GLY A 101 7.86 8.87 0.96
CA GLY A 101 7.60 8.93 -0.48
C GLY A 101 6.67 10.07 -0.84
N ALA A 102 5.55 10.23 -0.12
CA ALA A 102 4.60 11.31 -0.36
C ALA A 102 5.21 12.70 -0.14
N THR A 103 5.91 12.91 0.97
CA THR A 103 6.53 14.20 1.29
C THR A 103 7.58 14.58 0.26
N ARG A 104 8.49 13.67 -0.09
CA ARG A 104 9.55 13.95 -1.09
C ARG A 104 9.00 14.11 -2.49
N TRP A 105 7.99 13.33 -2.85
CA TRP A 105 7.31 13.48 -4.13
C TRP A 105 6.67 14.87 -4.26
N HIS A 106 5.91 15.30 -3.26
CA HIS A 106 5.24 16.60 -3.25
C HIS A 106 6.24 17.77 -3.28
N GLN A 107 7.29 17.71 -2.45
CA GLN A 107 8.25 18.81 -2.35
C GLN A 107 9.17 18.92 -3.57
N THR A 108 9.58 17.80 -4.16
CA THR A 108 10.63 17.83 -5.20
C THR A 108 10.05 17.72 -6.59
N VAL A 109 9.18 16.72 -6.81
CA VAL A 109 8.75 16.35 -8.15
C VAL A 109 7.49 17.08 -8.56
N GLN A 110 6.52 17.25 -7.66
CA GLN A 110 5.34 18.04 -7.99
C GLN A 110 5.71 19.49 -8.30
N GLN A 111 6.58 20.14 -7.51
CA GLN A 111 7.04 21.50 -7.82
C GLN A 111 7.70 21.62 -9.20
N ARG A 112 8.57 20.67 -9.54
CA ARG A 112 9.24 20.65 -10.85
C ARG A 112 8.26 20.41 -11.99
N ASP A 113 7.34 19.48 -11.81
CA ASP A 113 6.34 19.12 -12.82
C ASP A 113 5.35 20.28 -13.03
N ASP A 114 4.96 20.99 -11.97
CA ASP A 114 4.14 22.21 -12.03
C ASP A 114 4.84 23.34 -12.81
N GLN A 115 6.14 23.56 -12.56
CA GLN A 115 6.93 24.54 -13.30
C GLN A 115 7.06 24.17 -14.79
N LEU A 116 7.28 22.89 -15.09
CA LEU A 116 7.36 22.41 -16.46
C LEU A 116 6.02 22.60 -17.19
N ALA A 117 4.91 22.28 -16.53
CA ALA A 117 3.57 22.46 -17.07
C ALA A 117 3.28 23.94 -17.36
N GLU A 118 3.66 24.84 -16.47
CA GLU A 118 3.52 26.28 -16.70
C GLU A 118 4.31 26.75 -17.93
N LEU A 119 5.57 26.33 -18.07
CA LEU A 119 6.40 26.68 -19.22
C LEU A 119 5.84 26.11 -20.52
N GLN A 120 5.34 24.88 -20.51
CA GLN A 120 4.68 24.26 -21.66
C GLN A 120 3.42 25.02 -22.06
N LEU A 121 2.62 25.44 -21.08
CA LEU A 121 1.41 26.22 -21.34
C LEU A 121 1.74 27.57 -21.99
N ARG A 122 2.73 28.29 -21.46
CA ARG A 122 3.22 29.56 -22.05
C ARG A 122 3.71 29.37 -23.49
N LYS A 123 4.46 28.30 -23.76
CA LYS A 123 4.94 27.98 -25.12
C LYS A 123 3.77 27.77 -26.08
N ILE A 124 2.80 26.94 -25.69
CA ILE A 124 1.63 26.64 -26.52
C ILE A 124 0.82 27.91 -26.78
N THR A 125 0.61 28.76 -25.78
CA THR A 125 -0.10 30.04 -25.97
C THR A 125 0.61 30.96 -26.96
N ALA A 126 1.94 31.05 -26.90
CA ALA A 126 2.71 31.85 -27.86
C ALA A 126 2.64 31.27 -29.28
N GLU A 127 2.72 29.96 -29.44
CA GLU A 127 2.58 29.28 -30.74
C GLU A 127 1.18 29.50 -31.34
N VAL A 128 0.12 29.38 -30.53
CA VAL A 128 -1.26 29.66 -30.97
C VAL A 128 -1.41 31.12 -31.43
N ALA A 129 -0.88 32.08 -30.68
CA ALA A 129 -0.95 33.49 -31.05
C ALA A 129 -0.23 33.80 -32.38
N ILE A 130 0.91 33.16 -32.64
CA ILE A 130 1.63 33.29 -33.92
C ILE A 130 0.78 32.72 -35.06
N LEU A 131 0.22 31.52 -34.89
CA LEU A 131 -0.61 30.87 -35.90
C LEU A 131 -1.88 31.66 -36.23
N GLU A 132 -2.53 32.25 -35.22
CA GLU A 132 -3.68 33.13 -35.41
C GLU A 132 -3.30 34.41 -36.17
N GLY A 133 -2.14 35.00 -35.86
CA GLY A 133 -1.61 36.15 -36.58
C GLY A 133 -1.31 35.85 -38.05
N GLU A 134 -0.70 34.69 -38.34
CA GLU A 134 -0.44 34.23 -39.71
C GLU A 134 -1.74 33.97 -40.49
N ALA A 135 -2.74 33.35 -39.84
CA ALA A 135 -4.05 33.11 -40.45
C ALA A 135 -4.78 34.43 -40.77
N ALA A 136 -4.72 35.42 -39.87
CA ALA A 136 -5.31 36.73 -40.08
C ALA A 136 -4.61 37.50 -41.23
N ALA A 137 -3.28 37.42 -41.31
CA ALA A 137 -2.51 38.05 -42.39
C ALA A 137 -2.83 37.44 -43.77
N LYS A 138 -3.00 36.11 -43.83
CA LYS A 138 -3.32 35.39 -45.06
C LYS A 138 -4.73 35.64 -45.58
N ASN A 139 -5.68 35.96 -44.70
CA ASN A 139 -7.07 36.27 -45.04
C ASN A 139 -7.32 37.75 -45.39
N LYS A 140 -6.30 38.61 -45.37
CA LYS A 140 -6.44 40.02 -45.75
C LYS A 140 -6.57 40.12 -47.28
N PRO A 141 -7.65 40.72 -47.82
CA PRO A 141 -7.83 40.83 -49.27
C PRO A 141 -6.72 41.69 -49.89
N PRO A 142 -6.32 41.41 -51.16
CA PRO A 142 -5.30 42.20 -51.83
C PRO A 142 -5.73 43.66 -51.90
N ASN A 143 -4.83 44.54 -51.48
CA ASN A 143 -5.03 45.98 -51.56
C ASN A 143 -4.97 46.39 -53.04
N ASN A 144 -6.13 46.46 -53.70
CA ASN A 144 -6.24 46.97 -55.06
C ASN A 144 -6.05 48.50 -55.00
N GLY A 145 -4.80 48.92 -55.16
CA GLY A 145 -4.44 50.31 -55.45
C GLY A 145 -4.77 50.69 -56.88
#